data_AF-A0A1H7H7L6-F1
#
_entry.id   AF-A0A1H7H7L6-F1
#
_cell.length_a   1.000
_cell.length_b   1.000
_cell.length_c   1.000
_cell.angle_alpha   90.00
_cell.angle_beta   90.00
_cell.angle_gamma   90.00
#
_symmetry.space_group_name_H-M   'P 1'
#
loop_
_entity.id
_entity.type
_entity.pdbx_description
1 polymer ?
#
loop_
_entity_poly.entity_id
_entity_poly.type
_entity_poly.pdbx_seq_one_letter_code
_entity_poly.pdbx_strand_id
1 'polypeptide(L)'
;MTASERILQLLDERKISQKDFSDKTGIPQSTISDWRKKKTNPASDKIMIICKVLNVTPEWLLSGIEEDGSRGNRTDYYVIDKESDLGELMSAYSDMDTSMRNRLMGYAKALLGI
;
A
#
# COMPACT_ATOMS: atom_id res chain seq x y z
N MET A 1 13.04 -4.29 -12.39
CA MET A 1 13.42 -3.52 -11.20
C MET A 1 13.07 -4.32 -9.96
N THR A 2 13.99 -4.55 -9.04
CA THR A 2 13.73 -5.19 -7.74
C THR A 2 13.16 -4.17 -6.75
N ALA A 3 12.59 -4.65 -5.63
CA ALA A 3 12.14 -3.76 -4.56
C ALA A 3 13.27 -2.87 -4.03
N SER A 4 14.47 -3.43 -3.84
CA SER A 4 15.64 -2.65 -3.45
C SER A 4 16.03 -1.58 -4.47
N GLU A 5 15.98 -1.88 -5.77
CA GLU A 5 16.25 -0.89 -6.82
C GLU A 5 15.23 0.27 -6.77
N ARG A 6 13.94 -0.01 -6.55
CA ARG A 6 12.91 1.05 -6.40
C ARG A 6 13.15 1.93 -5.18
N ILE A 7 13.54 1.31 -4.06
CA ILE A 7 13.85 2.06 -2.83
C ILE A 7 15.00 3.01 -3.07
N LEU A 8 16.12 2.50 -3.61
CA LEU A 8 17.31 3.30 -3.85
C LEU A 8 17.03 4.44 -4.83
N GLN A 9 16.26 4.17 -5.88
CA GLN A 9 15.80 5.20 -6.82
C GLN A 9 15.00 6.31 -6.10
N LEU A 10 14.02 5.96 -5.26
CA LEU A 10 13.25 6.96 -4.51
C LEU A 10 14.10 7.77 -3.53
N LEU A 11 15.09 7.14 -2.89
CA LEU A 11 16.01 7.86 -2.02
C LEU A 11 16.79 8.92 -2.80
N ASP A 12 17.29 8.55 -3.98
CA ASP A 12 18.03 9.45 -4.87
C ASP A 12 17.13 10.59 -5.39
N GLU A 13 15.94 10.26 -5.91
CA GLU A 13 14.97 11.23 -6.45
C GLU A 13 14.48 12.24 -5.39
N ARG A 14 14.21 11.75 -4.18
CA ARG A 14 13.70 12.57 -3.07
C ARG A 14 14.79 13.15 -2.20
N LYS A 15 16.06 12.95 -2.56
CA LYS A 15 17.25 13.41 -1.81
C LYS A 15 17.22 12.99 -0.34
N ILE A 16 16.70 11.80 -0.06
CA ILE A 16 16.68 11.23 1.29
C ILE A 16 18.02 10.55 1.52
N SER A 17 18.76 10.97 2.54
CA SER A 17 20.04 10.34 2.84
C SER A 17 19.85 8.90 3.35
N GLN A 18 20.83 8.03 3.07
CA GLN A 18 20.84 6.66 3.61
C GLN A 18 20.72 6.65 5.14
N LYS A 19 21.31 7.66 5.80
CA LYS A 19 21.22 7.85 7.25
C LYS A 19 19.78 8.15 7.69
N ASP A 20 19.14 9.14 7.08
CA ASP A 20 17.76 9.50 7.45
C ASP A 20 16.79 8.35 7.19
N PHE A 21 17.00 7.61 6.10
CA PHE A 21 16.20 6.43 5.80
C PHE A 21 16.42 5.31 6.82
N SER A 22 17.68 5.06 7.22
CA SER A 22 18.03 4.14 8.30
C SER A 22 17.36 4.52 9.61
N ASP A 23 17.45 5.79 10.00
CA ASP A 23 16.89 6.29 11.26
C ASP A 23 15.36 6.19 11.30
N LYS A 24 14.68 6.44 10.17
CA LYS A 24 13.21 6.35 10.07
C LYS A 24 12.68 4.92 9.97
N THR A 25 13.44 4.01 9.35
CA THR A 25 12.98 2.62 9.13
C THR A 25 13.51 1.63 10.18
N GLY A 26 14.55 2.03 10.93
CA GLY A 26 15.31 1.13 11.80
C GLY A 26 16.16 0.11 11.05
N ILE A 27 16.29 0.22 9.72
CA ILE A 27 17.11 -0.66 8.90
C ILE A 27 18.56 -0.15 8.92
N PRO A 28 19.56 -0.96 9.30
CA PRO A 28 20.94 -0.50 9.34
C PRO A 28 21.42 0.01 7.98
N GLN A 29 22.18 1.11 8.00
CA GLN A 29 22.85 1.66 6.82
C GLN A 29 23.68 0.62 6.06
N SER A 30 24.32 -0.32 6.75
CA SER A 30 25.05 -1.43 6.15
C SER A 30 24.15 -2.33 5.31
N THR A 31 22.93 -2.62 5.78
CA THR A 31 21.92 -3.40 5.05
C THR A 31 21.45 -2.66 3.80
N ILE A 32 21.23 -1.35 3.90
CA ILE A 32 20.82 -0.54 2.74
C ILE A 32 21.93 -0.50 1.69
N SER A 33 23.19 -0.35 2.12
CA SER A 33 24.35 -0.43 1.23
C SER A 33 24.52 -1.82 0.57
N ASP A 34 24.19 -2.88 1.31
CA ASP A 34 24.23 -4.26 0.80
C ASP A 34 23.19 -4.51 -0.31
N TRP A 35 22.03 -3.85 -0.29
CA TRP A 35 21.04 -3.97 -1.36
C TRP A 35 21.62 -3.62 -2.74
N ARG A 36 22.46 -2.58 -2.82
CA ARG A 36 23.15 -2.19 -4.07
C ARG A 36 24.28 -3.16 -4.43
N LYS A 37 25.08 -3.60 -3.46
CA LYS A 37 26.28 -4.42 -3.70
C LYS A 37 25.96 -5.89 -3.97
N LYS A 38 25.04 -6.46 -3.19
CA LYS A 38 24.71 -7.88 -3.16
C LYS A 38 23.41 -8.19 -3.91
N LYS A 39 22.73 -7.18 -4.46
CA LYS A 39 21.44 -7.31 -5.15
C LYS A 39 20.39 -8.02 -4.29
N THR A 40 20.39 -7.75 -2.99
CA THR A 40 19.42 -8.30 -2.03
C THR A 40 18.20 -7.39 -1.92
N ASN A 41 17.07 -7.96 -1.51
CA ASN A 41 15.85 -7.22 -1.20
C ASN A 41 15.72 -6.99 0.32
N PRO A 42 14.95 -5.96 0.74
CA PRO A 42 14.54 -5.84 2.14
C PRO A 42 13.80 -7.10 2.61
N ALA A 43 13.96 -7.44 3.88
CA ALA A 43 13.18 -8.51 4.51
C ALA A 43 11.69 -8.14 4.54
N SER A 44 10.82 -9.15 4.44
CA SER A 44 9.37 -8.94 4.31
C SER A 44 8.76 -8.16 5.48
N ASP A 45 9.28 -8.34 6.69
CA ASP A 45 8.86 -7.61 7.90
C ASP A 45 9.17 -6.11 7.85
N LYS A 46 10.07 -5.69 6.94
CA LYS A 46 10.43 -4.27 6.75
C LYS A 46 9.62 -3.56 5.68
N ILE A 47 8.84 -4.29 4.88
CA ILE A 47 8.11 -3.72 3.73
C ILE A 47 7.16 -2.61 4.16
N MET A 48 6.32 -2.84 5.17
CA MET A 48 5.32 -1.86 5.60
C MET A 48 5.94 -0.57 6.15
N ILE A 49 7.04 -0.65 6.90
CA ILE A 49 7.72 0.55 7.40
C ILE A 49 8.43 1.31 6.28
N ILE A 50 9.01 0.61 5.31
CA ILE A 50 9.58 1.24 4.12
C ILE A 50 8.49 1.99 3.33
N CYS A 51 7.36 1.34 3.07
CA CYS A 51 6.20 1.94 2.41
C CYS A 51 5.71 3.19 3.14
N LYS A 52 5.59 3.14 4.47
CA LYS A 52 5.22 4.29 5.30
C LYS A 52 6.21 5.45 5.17
N VAL A 53 7.52 5.18 5.26
CA VAL A 53 8.57 6.22 5.20
C VAL A 53 8.68 6.83 3.80
N LEU A 54 8.51 6.03 2.76
CA LEU A 54 8.57 6.46 1.37
C LEU A 54 7.21 6.86 0.80
N ASN A 55 6.14 6.83 1.57
CA ASN A 55 4.78 7.14 1.12
C ASN A 55 4.44 6.46 -0.22
N VAL A 56 4.62 5.13 -0.28
CA VAL A 56 4.29 4.28 -1.44
C VAL A 56 3.54 3.04 -0.96
N THR A 57 2.81 2.41 -1.87
CA THR A 57 2.09 1.17 -1.58
C THR A 57 3.03 -0.05 -1.61
N PRO A 58 2.76 -1.11 -0.83
CA PRO A 58 3.47 -2.38 -0.92
C PRO A 58 3.44 -2.97 -2.33
N GLU A 59 2.32 -2.82 -3.02
CA GLU A 59 2.10 -3.28 -4.40
C GLU A 59 3.11 -2.63 -5.33
N TRP A 60 3.20 -1.29 -5.32
CA TRP A 60 4.17 -0.57 -6.15
C TRP A 60 5.61 -0.95 -5.79
N LEU A 61 5.93 -1.05 -4.50
CA LEU A 61 7.27 -1.38 -4.04
C LEU A 61 7.73 -2.76 -4.54
N LEU A 62 6.88 -3.77 -4.41
CA LEU A 62 7.21 -5.16 -4.75
C LEU A 62 7.11 -5.42 -6.26
N SER A 63 6.05 -4.94 -6.90
CA SER A 63 5.72 -5.28 -8.29
C SER A 63 6.13 -4.20 -9.31
N GLY A 64 6.22 -2.94 -8.88
CA GLY A 64 6.43 -1.79 -9.76
C GLY A 64 5.19 -1.37 -10.54
N ILE A 65 4.02 -1.81 -10.11
CA ILE A 65 2.73 -1.41 -10.66
C ILE A 65 2.31 -0.12 -9.96
N GLU A 66 2.19 0.98 -10.71
CA GLU A 66 1.55 2.21 -10.24
C GLU A 66 0.03 2.04 -10.19
N GLU A 67 -0.65 2.74 -9.27
CA GLU A 67 -2.13 2.74 -9.18
C GLU A 67 -2.79 3.22 -10.49
N ASP A 68 -2.03 3.88 -11.37
CA ASP A 68 -2.47 4.33 -12.70
C ASP A 68 -2.53 3.22 -13.78
N GLY A 69 -2.16 1.98 -13.43
CA GLY A 69 -2.47 0.81 -14.25
C GLY A 69 -1.55 0.59 -15.45
N SER A 70 -0.36 1.18 -15.48
CA SER A 70 0.62 0.84 -16.51
C SER A 70 1.40 -0.47 -16.17
N ARG A 71 0.73 -1.61 -16.41
CA ARG A 71 1.26 -3.02 -16.49
C ARG A 71 1.10 -3.96 -15.28
N GLY A 72 0.04 -3.82 -14.49
CA GLY A 72 -0.30 -4.79 -13.45
C GLY A 72 -1.75 -5.19 -13.49
N ASN A 73 -2.05 -6.48 -13.24
CA ASN A 73 -3.42 -6.94 -13.02
C ASN A 73 -4.11 -6.00 -12.02
N ARG A 74 -5.17 -5.31 -12.47
CA ARG A 74 -6.01 -4.46 -11.60
C ARG A 74 -6.51 -5.35 -10.47
N THR A 75 -6.07 -5.07 -9.25
CA THR A 75 -6.71 -5.65 -8.06
C THR A 75 -8.05 -4.95 -7.88
N ASP A 76 -9.14 -5.67 -8.09
CA ASP A 76 -10.53 -5.20 -7.88
C ASP A 76 -10.89 -5.09 -6.39
N TYR A 77 -10.01 -4.50 -5.58
CA TYR A 77 -10.23 -4.34 -4.14
C TYR A 77 -10.01 -2.88 -3.74
N TYR A 78 -10.91 -2.37 -2.89
CA TYR A 78 -10.76 -1.05 -2.28
C TYR A 78 -10.03 -1.18 -0.94
N VAL A 79 -9.02 -0.34 -0.70
CA VAL A 79 -8.45 -0.14 0.63
C VAL A 79 -9.35 0.85 1.36
N ILE A 80 -9.92 0.43 2.49
CA ILE A 80 -10.87 1.22 3.28
C ILE A 80 -10.28 1.39 4.67
N ASP A 81 -10.15 2.65 5.10
CA ASP A 81 -9.83 2.97 6.49
C ASP A 81 -11.03 2.60 7.38
N LYS A 82 -10.78 1.79 8.42
CA LYS A 82 -11.83 1.34 9.34
C LYS A 82 -12.45 2.47 10.15
N GLU A 83 -11.72 3.57 10.34
CA GLU A 83 -12.22 4.74 11.09
C GLU A 83 -12.99 5.72 10.19
N SER A 84 -13.06 5.47 8.87
CA SER A 84 -13.85 6.29 7.94
C SER A 84 -15.32 5.90 7.91
N ASP A 85 -16.19 6.81 7.46
CA ASP A 85 -17.63 6.53 7.23
C ASP A 85 -17.86 5.27 6.37
N LEU A 86 -16.99 5.04 5.37
CA LEU A 86 -17.05 3.85 4.54
C LEU A 86 -16.63 2.59 5.31
N GLY A 87 -15.64 2.70 6.20
CA GLY A 87 -15.23 1.63 7.10
C GLY A 87 -16.35 1.24 8.06
N GLU A 88 -17.00 2.23 8.69
CA GLU A 88 -18.16 2.02 9.56
C GLU A 88 -19.30 1.34 8.81
N LEU A 89 -19.63 1.81 7.61
CA LEU A 89 -20.66 1.20 6.75
C LEU A 89 -20.34 -0.27 6.43
N MET A 90 -19.09 -0.58 6.10
CA MET A 90 -18.66 -1.95 5.80
C MET A 90 -18.74 -2.87 7.02
N SER A 91 -18.37 -2.37 8.20
CA SER A 91 -18.54 -3.10 9.46
C SER A 91 -20.02 -3.34 9.80
N ALA A 92 -20.87 -2.34 9.64
CA ALA A 92 -22.31 -2.52 9.83
C ALA A 92 -22.88 -3.55 8.83
N TYR A 93 -22.47 -3.48 7.55
CA TYR A 93 -22.92 -4.40 6.51
C TYR A 93 -22.54 -5.87 6.80
N SER A 94 -21.36 -6.11 7.40
CA SER A 94 -20.95 -7.47 7.76
C SER A 94 -21.86 -8.12 8.82
N ASP A 95 -22.43 -7.32 9.72
CA ASP A 95 -23.32 -7.81 10.78
C ASP A 95 -24.78 -7.96 10.32
N MET A 96 -25.13 -7.41 9.15
CA MET A 96 -26.48 -7.50 8.58
C MET A 96 -26.83 -8.89 8.04
N ASP A 97 -28.09 -9.29 8.18
CA ASP A 97 -28.65 -10.43 7.47
C ASP A 97 -28.94 -10.11 5.99
N THR A 98 -29.27 -11.14 5.20
CA THR A 98 -29.55 -11.01 3.76
C THR A 98 -30.69 -10.02 3.45
N SER A 99 -31.72 -9.95 4.30
CA SER A 99 -32.87 -9.06 4.09
C SER A 99 -32.48 -7.60 4.30
N MET A 100 -31.73 -7.32 5.36
CA MET A 100 -31.19 -6.00 5.66
C MET A 100 -30.24 -5.52 4.56
N ARG A 101 -29.33 -6.39 4.09
CA ARG A 101 -28.42 -6.08 2.97
C ARG A 101 -29.18 -5.78 1.68
N ASN A 102 -30.21 -6.56 1.35
CA ASN A 102 -31.05 -6.31 0.18
C ASN A 102 -31.77 -4.96 0.25
N ARG A 103 -32.27 -4.59 1.44
CA ARG A 103 -32.88 -3.27 1.67
C ARG A 103 -31.87 -2.13 1.50
N LEU A 104 -30.69 -2.24 2.10
CA LEU A 104 -29.63 -1.26 1.95
C LEU A 104 -29.25 -1.05 0.47
N MET A 105 -29.07 -2.15 -0.26
CA MET A 105 -28.80 -2.08 -1.70
C MET A 105 -29.95 -1.45 -2.49
N GLY A 106 -31.19 -1.71 -2.10
CA GLY A 106 -32.37 -1.05 -2.69
C GLY A 106 -32.35 0.47 -2.52
N TYR A 107 -32.00 0.96 -1.32
CA TYR A 107 -31.86 2.39 -1.07
C TYR A 107 -30.71 3.00 -1.87
N ALA A 108 -29.55 2.34 -1.91
CA ALA A 108 -28.40 2.81 -2.67
C ALA A 108 -28.74 2.96 -4.16
N LYS A 109 -29.41 1.96 -4.74
CA LYS A 109 -29.92 1.98 -6.11
C LYS A 109 -30.89 3.13 -6.37
N ALA A 110 -31.88 3.29 -5.50
CA ALA A 110 -32.85 4.38 -5.60
C ALA A 110 -32.20 5.77 -5.53
N LEU A 111 -31.18 5.95 -4.69
CA LEU A 111 -30.43 7.21 -4.58
C LEU A 111 -29.55 7.48 -5.82
N LEU A 112 -29.00 6.43 -6.43
CA LEU A 112 -28.14 6.51 -7.59
C LEU A 112 -28.91 6.50 -8.93
N GLY A 113 -30.22 6.26 -8.91
CA GLY A 113 -31.05 6.19 -10.11
C GLY A 113 -30.75 4.98 -11.00
N ILE A 114 -30.28 3.87 -10.42
CA ILE A 114 -29.90 2.62 -11.11
C ILE A 114 -30.69 1.40 -10.60
#